data_AF-A0A2X3E9L2-F1
#
_entry.id   AF-A0A2X3E9L2-F1
#
_cell.length_a   1.000
_cell.length_b   1.000
_cell.length_c   1.000
_cell.angle_alpha   90.00
_cell.angle_beta   90.00
_cell.angle_gamma   90.00
#
_symmetry.space_group_name_H-M   'P 1'
#
loop_
_entity.id
_entity.type
_entity.pdbx_description
1 polymer ?
#
loop_
_entity_poly.entity_id
_entity_poly.type
_entity_poly.pdbx_seq_one_letter_code
_entity_poly.pdbx_strand_id
1 'polypeptide(L)'
;MRGGGPFDSGDALRQNQGVGSGAGVLRIELTTLSDDQARHLADLTRLGMAGNLADFVLIDKDGAVKRGSEIDYNGAPGGYAADPTEVVNYVSKHDNQTLWDMISYKAAQEADLDTRVRMQAVSLATVMLGQGDRL
;
A
#
# COMPACT_ATOMS: atom_id res chain seq x y z
N MET A 1 -0.52 -0.19 0.27
CA MET A 1 -0.30 -0.77 1.62
C MET A 1 -0.28 -2.29 1.68
N ARG A 2 -1.40 -3.01 1.44
CA ARG A 2 -1.50 -4.48 1.63
C ARG A 2 -0.63 -5.31 0.67
N GLY A 3 -0.46 -4.82 -0.57
CA GLY A 3 0.24 -5.55 -1.64
C GLY A 3 -0.68 -6.50 -2.39
N GLY A 4 -0.62 -6.45 -3.73
CA GLY A 4 -1.51 -7.23 -4.58
C GLY A 4 -2.92 -6.67 -4.67
N GLY A 5 -3.85 -7.51 -5.15
CA GLY A 5 -5.25 -7.14 -5.36
C GLY A 5 -6.25 -8.20 -4.87
N PRO A 6 -7.55 -7.88 -4.87
CA PRO A 6 -8.61 -8.80 -4.40
C PRO A 6 -8.77 -10.05 -5.28
N PHE A 7 -8.18 -10.07 -6.47
CA PHE A 7 -8.23 -11.19 -7.41
C PHE A 7 -7.00 -12.10 -7.35
N ASP A 8 -6.06 -11.82 -6.44
CA ASP A 8 -4.88 -12.66 -6.25
C ASP A 8 -5.27 -14.05 -5.73
N SER A 9 -4.69 -15.09 -6.33
CA SER A 9 -4.86 -16.48 -5.91
C SER A 9 -3.58 -17.28 -6.11
N GLY A 10 -3.44 -18.41 -5.42
CA GLY A 10 -2.23 -19.23 -5.47
C GLY A 10 -0.98 -18.48 -5.02
N ASP A 11 0.11 -18.64 -5.77
CA ASP A 11 1.40 -18.00 -5.44
C ASP A 11 1.33 -16.47 -5.45
N ALA A 12 0.41 -15.86 -6.23
CA ALA A 12 0.27 -14.40 -6.30
C ALA A 12 -0.07 -13.78 -4.94
N LEU A 13 -0.81 -14.50 -4.07
CA LEU A 13 -1.10 -14.06 -2.70
C LEU A 13 0.18 -13.80 -1.91
N ARG A 14 1.24 -14.58 -2.15
CA ARG A 14 2.53 -14.44 -1.49
C ARG A 14 3.44 -13.48 -2.25
N GLN A 15 3.56 -13.62 -3.57
CA GLN A 15 4.47 -12.84 -4.43
C GLN A 15 4.28 -11.32 -4.32
N ASN A 16 3.03 -10.86 -4.22
CA ASN A 16 2.67 -9.45 -4.30
C ASN A 16 2.80 -8.74 -2.95
N GLN A 17 4.01 -8.55 -2.43
CA GLN A 17 4.22 -7.81 -1.18
C GLN A 17 3.75 -6.34 -1.28
N GLY A 18 3.33 -5.78 -0.15
CA GLY A 18 2.97 -4.37 -0.02
C GLY A 18 3.96 -3.61 0.85
N VAL A 19 3.82 -2.28 0.90
CA VAL A 19 4.63 -1.42 1.78
C VAL A 19 4.56 -1.90 3.24
N GLY A 20 3.36 -2.27 3.71
CA GLY A 20 3.16 -2.74 5.08
C GLY A 20 3.76 -4.11 5.40
N SER A 21 4.07 -4.91 4.37
CA SER A 21 4.65 -6.25 4.49
C SER A 21 6.09 -6.34 3.98
N GLY A 22 6.76 -5.19 3.75
CA GLY A 22 8.18 -5.15 3.41
C GLY A 22 8.53 -5.19 1.91
N ALA A 23 7.65 -4.77 1.00
CA ALA A 23 7.96 -4.70 -0.43
C ALA A 23 9.30 -3.99 -0.70
N GLY A 24 10.21 -4.65 -1.43
CA GLY A 24 11.54 -4.14 -1.78
C GLY A 24 12.60 -4.26 -0.66
N VAL A 25 12.22 -4.06 0.60
CA VAL A 25 13.15 -3.98 1.74
C VAL A 25 13.31 -5.27 2.54
N LEU A 26 12.29 -6.14 2.53
CA LEU A 26 12.30 -7.46 3.17
C LEU A 26 11.63 -8.47 2.24
N ARG A 27 12.40 -8.88 1.23
CA ARG A 27 11.93 -9.65 0.08
C ARG A 27 11.70 -11.11 0.45
N ILE A 28 10.54 -11.65 0.07
CA ILE A 28 10.28 -13.10 0.15
C ILE A 28 10.92 -13.85 -1.02
N GLU A 29 11.01 -15.17 -0.91
CA GLU A 29 11.62 -16.06 -1.91
C GLU A 29 10.89 -16.08 -3.26
N LEU A 30 9.58 -15.79 -3.28
CA LEU A 30 8.77 -15.82 -4.50
C LEU A 30 8.63 -14.45 -5.17
N THR A 31 9.00 -13.35 -4.52
CA THR A 31 8.67 -12.02 -5.05
C THR A 31 9.57 -11.61 -6.21
N THR A 32 8.95 -11.11 -7.27
CA THR A 32 9.62 -10.51 -8.43
C THR A 32 9.55 -8.98 -8.42
N LEU A 33 9.01 -8.37 -7.34
CA LEU A 33 8.85 -6.93 -7.23
C LEU A 33 10.19 -6.20 -7.38
N SER A 34 10.30 -5.29 -8.34
CA SER A 34 11.46 -4.41 -8.45
C SER A 34 11.42 -3.31 -7.38
N ASP A 35 12.57 -2.71 -7.10
CA ASP A 35 12.65 -1.55 -6.21
C ASP A 35 11.81 -0.37 -6.75
N ASP A 36 11.72 -0.27 -8.08
CA ASP A 36 10.87 0.71 -8.77
C ASP A 36 9.37 0.49 -8.44
N GLN A 37 8.90 -0.75 -8.51
CA GLN A 37 7.53 -1.11 -8.14
C GLN A 37 7.27 -0.86 -6.65
N ALA A 38 8.23 -1.18 -5.78
CA ALA A 38 8.10 -0.91 -4.34
C ALA A 38 8.02 0.60 -4.04
N ARG A 39 8.82 1.43 -4.73
CA ARG A 39 8.76 2.90 -4.61
C ARG A 39 7.45 3.46 -5.16
N HIS A 40 6.93 2.91 -6.25
CA HIS A 40 5.62 3.29 -6.77
C HIS A 40 4.49 3.03 -5.76
N LEU A 41 4.51 1.88 -5.08
CA LEU A 41 3.57 1.60 -3.98
C LEU A 41 3.71 2.60 -2.82
N ALA A 42 4.91 3.12 -2.58
CA ALA A 42 5.15 4.16 -1.59
C ALA A 42 4.57 5.51 -2.02
N ASP A 43 4.67 5.88 -3.30
CA ASP A 43 4.04 7.10 -3.83
C ASP A 43 2.52 7.06 -3.66
N LEU A 44 1.89 5.94 -4.04
CA LEU A 44 0.45 5.70 -3.81
C LEU A 44 0.08 5.78 -2.32
N THR A 45 0.93 5.25 -1.45
CA THR A 45 0.70 5.32 0.00
C THR A 45 0.77 6.76 0.51
N ARG A 46 1.77 7.54 0.09
CA ARG A 46 1.89 8.97 0.45
C ARG A 46 0.69 9.77 -0.06
N LEU A 47 0.25 9.50 -1.28
CA LEU A 47 -0.94 10.13 -1.86
C LEU A 47 -2.21 9.80 -1.07
N GLY A 48 -2.42 8.53 -0.71
CA GLY A 48 -3.53 8.11 0.14
C GLY A 48 -3.51 8.78 1.52
N MET A 49 -2.33 8.89 2.13
CA MET A 49 -2.15 9.63 3.40
C MET A 49 -2.47 11.12 3.27
N ALA A 50 -2.31 11.72 2.09
CA ALA A 50 -2.70 13.10 1.82
C ALA A 50 -4.19 13.27 1.45
N GLY A 51 -5.01 12.23 1.62
CA GLY A 51 -6.44 12.27 1.29
C GLY A 51 -6.74 11.95 -0.16
N ASN A 52 -5.84 11.26 -0.86
CA ASN A 52 -6.01 10.75 -2.23
C ASN A 52 -6.56 11.79 -3.24
N LEU A 53 -6.10 13.02 -3.10
CA LEU A 53 -6.57 14.18 -3.85
C LEU A 53 -6.03 14.20 -5.27
N ALA A 54 -6.87 14.58 -6.25
CA ALA A 54 -6.49 14.67 -7.65
C ALA A 54 -5.42 15.75 -7.90
N ASP A 55 -5.49 16.87 -7.18
CA ASP A 55 -4.64 18.05 -7.38
C ASP A 55 -3.46 18.14 -6.40
N PHE A 56 -3.33 17.21 -5.45
CA PHE A 56 -2.21 17.22 -4.51
C PHE A 56 -0.88 16.98 -5.23
N VAL A 57 0.11 17.82 -4.96
CA VAL A 57 1.42 17.76 -5.63
C VAL A 57 2.43 17.04 -4.75
N LEU A 58 3.07 16.01 -5.31
CA LEU A 58 4.16 15.26 -4.66
C LEU A 58 5.34 15.06 -5.62
N ILE A 59 6.48 14.66 -5.03
CA ILE A 59 7.62 14.16 -5.78
C ILE A 59 7.49 12.64 -5.88
N ASP A 60 7.47 12.11 -7.09
CA ASP A 60 7.37 10.67 -7.35
C ASP A 60 8.71 9.94 -7.15
N LYS A 61 8.68 8.61 -7.31
CA LYS A 61 9.84 7.71 -7.22
C LYS A 61 11.01 8.08 -8.13
N ASP A 62 10.76 8.81 -9.22
CA ASP A 62 11.75 9.21 -10.22
C ASP A 62 12.28 10.64 -9.95
N GLY A 63 11.76 11.31 -8.91
CA GLY A 63 12.11 12.69 -8.57
C GLY A 63 11.31 13.73 -9.35
N ALA A 64 10.27 13.34 -10.10
CA ALA A 64 9.45 14.25 -10.86
C ALA A 64 8.31 14.82 -10.01
N VAL A 65 7.97 16.08 -10.27
CA VAL A 65 6.79 16.73 -9.67
C VAL A 65 5.54 16.20 -10.37
N LYS A 66 4.60 15.63 -9.60
CA LYS A 66 3.37 15.02 -10.09
C LYS A 66 2.17 15.48 -9.27
N ARG A 67 1.03 15.65 -9.93
CA ARG A 67 -0.28 15.69 -9.25
C ARG A 67 -0.72 14.28 -8.88
N GLY A 68 -1.59 14.15 -7.87
CA GLY A 68 -2.15 12.87 -7.45
C GLY A 68 -2.87 12.13 -8.58
N SER A 69 -3.55 12.85 -9.46
CA SER A 69 -4.19 12.31 -10.66
C SER A 69 -3.20 11.75 -11.70
N GLU A 70 -1.92 12.10 -11.62
CA GLU A 70 -0.87 11.63 -12.53
C GLU A 70 -0.13 10.39 -12.00
N ILE A 71 -0.39 9.99 -10.75
CA ILE A 71 0.12 8.75 -10.18
C ILE A 71 -0.78 7.61 -10.64
N ASP A 72 -0.23 6.65 -11.38
CA ASP A 72 -1.02 5.51 -11.88
C ASP A 72 -1.47 4.57 -10.75
N TYR A 73 -2.70 4.08 -10.84
CA TYR A 73 -3.22 2.98 -10.05
C TYR A 73 -3.93 1.99 -10.97
N ASN A 74 -3.19 0.99 -11.46
CA ASN A 74 -3.71 -0.05 -12.36
C ASN A 74 -4.36 0.52 -13.64
N GLY A 75 -3.75 1.55 -14.24
CA GLY A 75 -4.26 2.19 -15.46
C GLY A 75 -5.30 3.29 -15.21
N ALA A 76 -5.60 3.62 -13.95
CA ALA A 76 -6.49 4.71 -13.56
C ALA A 76 -5.74 5.81 -12.78
N PRO A 77 -6.25 7.05 -12.74
CA PRO A 77 -5.73 8.09 -11.85
C PRO A 77 -5.79 7.65 -10.39
N GLY A 78 -4.64 7.63 -9.70
CA GLY A 78 -4.54 7.26 -8.30
C GLY A 78 -5.29 8.24 -7.41
N GLY A 79 -5.01 9.53 -7.56
CA GLY A 79 -5.73 10.61 -6.88
C GLY A 79 -6.97 11.02 -7.66
N TYR A 80 -8.12 11.00 -6.99
CA TYR A 80 -9.42 11.27 -7.62
C TYR A 80 -10.28 12.29 -6.86
N ALA A 81 -10.02 12.51 -5.58
CA ALA A 81 -10.88 13.31 -4.73
C ALA A 81 -10.60 14.82 -4.86
N ALA A 82 -11.63 15.63 -4.65
CA ALA A 82 -11.48 17.08 -4.51
C ALA A 82 -11.22 17.47 -3.05
N ASP A 83 -11.79 16.74 -2.10
CA ASP A 83 -11.66 16.95 -0.66
C ASP A 83 -11.34 15.64 0.06
N PRO A 84 -10.46 15.62 1.08
CA PRO A 84 -10.11 14.39 1.79
C PRO A 84 -11.31 13.68 2.44
N THR A 85 -12.40 14.38 2.74
CA THR A 85 -13.64 13.80 3.28
C THR A 85 -14.38 12.90 2.28
N GLU A 86 -14.06 12.98 0.99
CA GLU A 86 -14.58 12.08 -0.04
C GLU A 86 -13.83 10.74 -0.08
N VAL A 87 -12.78 10.60 0.73
CA VAL A 87 -11.87 9.45 0.72
C VAL A 87 -11.94 8.73 2.05
N VAL A 88 -12.28 7.45 1.97
CA VAL A 88 -12.25 6.56 3.12
C VAL A 88 -11.11 5.56 2.96
N ASN A 89 -10.02 5.80 3.68
CA ASN A 89 -8.86 4.93 3.66
C ASN A 89 -9.07 3.74 4.60
N TYR A 90 -8.73 2.54 4.13
CA TYR A 90 -8.77 1.32 4.93
C TYR A 90 -7.70 0.34 4.47
N VAL A 91 -7.25 -0.52 5.40
CA VAL A 91 -6.31 -1.62 5.12
C VAL A 91 -6.87 -2.99 5.50
N SER A 92 -8.06 -3.03 6.09
CA SER A 92 -8.83 -4.25 6.34
C SER A 92 -10.32 -3.92 6.27
N LYS A 93 -11.11 -4.86 5.78
CA LYS A 93 -12.58 -4.76 5.73
C LYS A 93 -13.16 -6.16 5.99
N HIS A 94 -14.48 -6.27 6.11
CA HIS A 94 -15.18 -7.54 6.35
C HIS A 94 -15.11 -8.50 5.14
N ASP A 95 -14.98 -7.93 3.94
CA ASP A 95 -14.72 -8.63 2.68
C ASP A 95 -13.21 -8.80 2.44
N ASN A 96 -12.84 -9.94 1.84
CA ASN A 96 -11.46 -10.41 1.60
C ASN A 96 -10.70 -10.82 2.88
N GLN A 97 -9.45 -11.23 2.73
CA GLN A 97 -8.59 -11.66 3.85
C GLN A 97 -8.37 -10.53 4.85
N THR A 98 -8.20 -10.87 6.14
CA THR A 98 -7.85 -9.87 7.14
C THR A 98 -6.45 -9.30 6.91
N LEU A 99 -6.13 -8.16 7.52
CA LEU A 99 -4.78 -7.60 7.44
C LEU A 99 -3.72 -8.57 8.00
N TRP A 100 -4.03 -9.28 9.09
CA TRP A 100 -3.11 -10.24 9.68
C TRP A 100 -2.86 -11.45 8.76
N ASP A 101 -3.91 -11.94 8.09
CA ASP A 101 -3.77 -13.03 7.12
C ASP A 101 -2.92 -12.60 5.93
N MET A 102 -3.13 -11.38 5.42
CA MET A 102 -2.30 -10.82 4.34
C MET A 102 -0.83 -10.67 4.73
N ILE A 103 -0.54 -10.16 5.94
CA ILE A 103 0.83 -10.09 6.47
C ILE A 103 1.40 -11.50 6.61
N SER A 104 0.61 -12.47 7.07
CA SER A 104 1.06 -13.86 7.22
C SER A 104 1.40 -14.50 5.87
N TYR A 105 0.64 -14.21 4.81
CA TYR A 105 0.96 -14.65 3.45
C TYR A 105 2.24 -13.99 2.90
N LYS A 106 2.44 -12.70 3.16
CA LYS A 106 3.41 -11.85 2.45
C LYS A 106 4.67 -11.50 3.24
N ALA A 107 4.73 -11.81 4.53
CA ALA A 107 5.92 -11.61 5.35
C ALA A 107 7.00 -12.63 4.97
N ALA A 108 8.24 -12.17 4.95
CA ALA A 108 9.41 -13.03 4.77
C ALA A 108 9.51 -14.07 5.89
N GLN A 109 10.16 -15.19 5.61
CA GLN A 109 10.22 -16.30 6.57
C GLN A 109 10.98 -15.90 7.83
N GLU A 110 12.01 -15.07 7.67
CA GLU A 110 12.83 -14.48 8.73
C GLU A 110 12.13 -13.39 9.54
N ALA A 111 10.98 -12.88 9.07
CA ALA A 111 10.17 -11.93 9.83
C ALA A 111 9.51 -12.66 11.01
N ASP A 112 10.06 -12.45 12.20
CA ASP A 112 9.56 -13.02 13.43
C ASP A 112 8.18 -12.45 13.84
N LEU A 113 7.61 -13.00 14.91
CA LEU A 113 6.26 -12.60 15.35
C LEU A 113 6.19 -11.12 15.75
N ASP A 114 7.20 -10.59 16.44
CA ASP A 114 7.24 -9.18 16.83
C ASP A 114 7.27 -8.27 15.59
N THR A 115 8.08 -8.63 14.59
CA THR A 115 8.15 -7.93 13.30
C THR A 115 6.79 -7.91 12.62
N ARG A 116 6.05 -9.03 12.61
CA ARG A 116 4.71 -9.10 11.99
C ARG A 116 3.68 -8.23 12.74
N VAL A 117 3.75 -8.15 14.07
CA VAL A 117 2.92 -7.24 14.86
C VAL A 117 3.22 -5.79 14.50
N ARG A 118 4.50 -5.43 14.33
CA ARG A 118 4.90 -4.09 13.89
C ARG A 118 4.46 -3.79 12.46
N MET A 119 4.53 -4.76 11.54
CA MET A 119 4.00 -4.64 10.18
C MET A 119 2.51 -4.30 10.19
N GLN A 120 1.73 -4.91 11.09
CA GLN A 120 0.32 -4.58 11.26
C GLN A 120 0.13 -3.15 11.77
N ALA A 121 0.88 -2.75 12.79
CA ALA A 121 0.81 -1.39 13.33
C ALA A 121 1.19 -0.32 12.29
N VAL A 122 2.28 -0.54 11.54
CA VAL A 122 2.72 0.34 10.44
C VAL A 122 1.66 0.42 9.34
N SER A 123 1.03 -0.71 9.00
CA SER A 123 -0.05 -0.74 8.01
C SER A 123 -1.27 0.07 8.43
N LEU A 124 -1.64 0.01 9.71
CA LEU A 124 -2.74 0.80 10.26
C LEU A 124 -2.37 2.27 10.41
N ALA A 125 -1.11 2.59 10.72
CA ALA A 125 -0.64 3.96 10.92
C ALA A 125 -0.85 4.84 9.69
N THR A 126 -0.73 4.30 8.47
CA THR A 126 -0.97 5.08 7.23
C THR A 126 -2.43 5.48 7.07
N VAL A 127 -3.36 4.71 7.64
CA VAL A 127 -4.78 5.09 7.67
C VAL A 127 -5.04 6.07 8.82
N MET A 128 -4.56 5.74 10.02
CA MET A 128 -4.86 6.52 11.23
C MET A 128 -4.23 7.90 11.26
N LEU A 129 -3.08 8.09 10.59
CA LEU A 129 -2.35 9.35 10.52
C LEU A 129 -2.52 10.06 9.17
N GLY A 130 -3.36 9.51 8.28
CA GLY A 130 -3.71 10.14 7.02
C GLY A 130 -4.78 11.23 7.19
N GLN A 131 -4.91 12.08 6.17
CA GLN A 131 -5.89 13.18 6.13
C GLN A 131 -7.29 12.72 5.72
N GLY A 132 -7.41 11.59 5.02
CA GLY A 132 -8.71 11.02 4.62
C GLY A 132 -9.50 10.49 5.82
N ASP A 133 -10.80 10.34 5.66
CA ASP A 133 -11.64 9.66 6.63
C ASP A 133 -11.20 8.20 6.81
N ARG A 134 -11.45 7.67 8.01
CA ARG A 134 -10.91 6.40 8.48
C ARG A 134 -12.01 5.40 8.78
N LEU A 135 -11.85 4.16 8.28
CA LEU A 135 -12.66 2.99 8.63
C LEU A 135 -11.79 1.84 9.16
#